data_AF-A0A060M049-F1
#
_entry.id   AF-A0A060M049-F1
#
_cell.length_a   1.000
_cell.length_b   1.000
_cell.length_c   1.000
_cell.angle_alpha   90.00
_cell.angle_beta   90.00
_cell.angle_gamma   90.00
#
_symmetry.space_group_name_H-M   'P 1'
#
loop_
_entity.id
_entity.type
_entity.pdbx_description
1 polymer ?
#
loop_
_entity_poly.entity_id
_entity_poly.type
_entity_poly.pdbx_seq_one_letter_code
_entity_poly.pdbx_strand_id
1 'polypeptide(L)'
;MKESKKQIIECLNSIYNEDKKKLRTEAILFGEKEDDLGWHSTASLGLSIEELNTLETSVSSYQGEMPLDYKNFLKQTNGAYLFDLIHIAGLERNYKNLSYHEETHEPRYLNELVRIISLEKKGPTRLKDYYFFGESFINGTVFAFDKEEKVIEFKEGSLRKIREFNNLDALLEQVFKVGQDHYKNRMFIDFS
;
A
#
# COMPACT_ATOMS: atom_id res chain seq x y z
N MET A 1 22.93 -13.13 10.76
CA MET A 1 21.66 -13.08 11.50
C MET A 1 20.64 -12.50 10.53
N LYS A 2 19.73 -13.32 9.98
CA LYS A 2 18.67 -12.81 9.09
C LYS A 2 17.63 -12.17 9.99
N GLU A 3 17.46 -10.86 9.94
CA GLU A 3 16.33 -10.19 10.58
C GLU A 3 15.05 -10.84 10.05
N SER A 4 14.24 -11.38 10.97
CA SER A 4 12.91 -11.89 10.64
C SER A 4 12.11 -10.69 10.15
N LYS A 5 11.78 -10.63 8.86
CA LYS A 5 10.80 -9.66 8.34
C LYS A 5 9.55 -9.77 9.21
N LYS A 6 9.27 -8.74 10.02
CA LYS A 6 8.08 -8.71 10.88
C LYS A 6 6.86 -8.64 9.98
N GLN A 7 5.84 -9.45 10.26
CA GLN A 7 4.64 -9.44 9.45
C GLN A 7 3.88 -8.14 9.70
N ILE A 8 3.43 -7.48 8.62
CA ILE A 8 2.67 -6.21 8.69
C ILE A 8 1.52 -6.29 9.70
N ILE A 9 0.76 -7.39 9.65
CA ILE A 9 -0.40 -7.64 10.52
C ILE A 9 0.03 -7.78 11.99
N GLU A 10 1.16 -8.41 12.29
CA GLU A 10 1.69 -8.51 13.66
C GLU A 10 2.09 -7.13 14.20
N CYS A 11 2.73 -6.30 13.37
CA CYS A 11 3.06 -4.93 13.74
C CYS A 11 1.81 -4.09 14.04
N LEU A 12 0.79 -4.14 13.16
CA LEU A 12 -0.48 -3.44 13.39
C LEU A 12 -1.18 -3.96 14.67
N ASN A 13 -1.23 -5.27 14.87
CA ASN A 13 -1.78 -5.86 16.10
C ASN A 13 -1.07 -5.34 17.36
N SER A 14 0.25 -5.16 17.33
CA SER A 14 0.99 -4.62 18.48
C SER A 14 0.74 -3.14 18.77
N ILE A 15 0.29 -2.37 17.77
CA ILE A 15 -0.01 -0.94 17.90
C ILE A 15 -1.45 -0.73 18.40
N TYR A 16 -2.40 -1.43 17.79
CA TYR A 16 -3.84 -1.20 18.01
C TYR A 16 -4.46 -2.15 19.04
N ASN A 17 -3.79 -3.27 19.35
CA ASN A 17 -4.29 -4.32 20.25
C ASN A 17 -5.67 -4.84 19.84
N GLU A 18 -6.71 -4.46 20.58
CA GLU A 18 -8.11 -4.85 20.38
C GLU A 18 -8.88 -3.83 19.52
N ASP A 19 -8.31 -2.67 19.21
CA ASP A 19 -8.91 -1.66 18.32
C ASP A 19 -8.78 -2.07 16.85
N LYS A 20 -9.53 -3.12 16.50
CA LYS A 20 -9.55 -3.70 15.16
C LYS A 20 -10.86 -4.41 14.87
N LYS A 21 -11.19 -4.50 13.59
CA LYS A 21 -12.38 -5.20 13.10
C LYS A 21 -12.03 -6.00 11.85
N LYS A 22 -12.43 -7.27 11.82
CA LYS A 22 -12.29 -8.12 10.63
C LYS A 22 -13.58 -8.09 9.82
N LEU A 23 -13.45 -7.86 8.52
CA LEU A 23 -14.54 -7.92 7.54
C LEU A 23 -14.65 -9.32 6.92
N ARG A 24 -15.79 -9.58 6.28
CA ARG A 24 -16.03 -10.83 5.53
C ARG A 24 -15.11 -10.99 4.31
N THR A 25 -14.61 -9.88 3.76
CA THR A 25 -13.59 -9.85 2.71
C THR A 25 -12.19 -10.26 3.20
N GLU A 26 -12.07 -10.64 4.48
CA GLU A 26 -10.81 -10.92 5.17
C GLU A 26 -9.89 -9.69 5.34
N ALA A 27 -10.37 -8.49 4.98
CA ALA A 27 -9.74 -7.24 5.36
C ALA A 27 -9.84 -7.04 6.89
N ILE A 28 -8.76 -6.57 7.48
CA ILE A 28 -8.68 -6.19 8.89
C ILE A 28 -8.48 -4.68 8.95
N LEU A 29 -9.39 -4.03 9.64
CA LEU A 29 -9.39 -2.59 9.89
C LEU A 29 -8.80 -2.36 11.28
N PHE A 30 -8.00 -1.32 11.44
CA PHE A 30 -7.27 -1.02 12.67
C PHE A 30 -7.35 0.47 13.02
N GLY A 31 -7.57 0.76 14.30
CA GLY A 31 -7.61 2.13 14.80
C GLY A 31 -8.85 2.88 14.32
N GLU A 32 -10.02 2.58 14.89
CA GLU A 32 -11.25 3.31 14.57
C GLU A 32 -11.07 4.80 14.92
N LYS A 33 -11.34 5.66 13.94
CA LYS A 33 -11.28 7.12 14.13
C LYS A 33 -12.60 7.60 14.74
N GLU A 34 -12.53 8.73 15.43
CA GLU A 34 -13.73 9.37 15.99
C GLU A 34 -14.64 9.90 14.87
N ASP A 35 -15.92 10.13 15.20
CA ASP A 35 -16.92 10.76 14.33
C ASP A 35 -17.10 10.12 12.93
N ASP A 36 -17.05 8.78 12.86
CA ASP A 36 -17.24 8.00 11.63
C ASP A 36 -16.23 8.31 10.51
N LEU A 37 -15.07 8.89 10.83
CA LEU A 37 -13.98 9.20 9.88
C LEU A 37 -13.26 7.95 9.32
N GLY A 38 -13.74 6.76 9.66
CA GLY A 38 -13.24 5.48 9.18
C GLY A 38 -12.12 4.91 10.03
N TRP A 39 -11.15 4.26 9.38
CA TRP A 39 -10.11 3.47 10.04
C TRP A 39 -8.72 4.00 9.68
N HIS A 40 -7.81 4.03 10.65
CA HIS A 40 -6.47 4.58 10.48
C HIS A 40 -5.57 3.70 9.61
N SER A 41 -5.73 2.37 9.70
CA SER A 41 -5.05 1.42 8.82
C SER A 41 -5.99 0.30 8.38
N THR A 42 -5.76 -0.23 7.19
CA THR A 42 -6.38 -1.46 6.69
C THR A 42 -5.32 -2.38 6.09
N ALA A 43 -5.46 -3.67 6.33
CA ALA A 43 -4.62 -4.69 5.72
C ALA A 43 -5.48 -5.90 5.35
N SER A 44 -5.25 -6.47 4.17
CA SER A 44 -6.00 -7.61 3.67
C SER A 44 -5.22 -8.89 3.79
N LEU A 45 -5.90 -10.04 3.77
CA LEU A 45 -5.25 -11.35 3.65
C LEU A 45 -4.31 -11.36 2.44
N GLY A 46 -3.07 -11.84 2.65
CA GLY A 46 -2.05 -11.97 1.62
C GLY A 46 -2.49 -12.77 0.39
N LEU A 47 -1.74 -12.59 -0.68
CA LEU A 47 -1.96 -13.25 -1.95
C LEU A 47 -1.33 -14.65 -1.97
N SER A 48 -2.09 -15.60 -2.48
CA SER A 48 -1.58 -16.89 -2.90
C SER A 48 -0.62 -16.76 -4.09
N ILE A 49 0.13 -17.83 -4.38
CA ILE A 49 1.06 -17.86 -5.53
C ILE A 49 0.30 -17.65 -6.85
N GLU A 50 -0.89 -18.24 -6.98
CA GLU A 50 -1.74 -18.09 -8.16
C GLU A 50 -2.19 -16.64 -8.35
N GLU A 51 -2.70 -16.00 -7.29
CA GLU A 51 -3.12 -14.60 -7.31
C GLU A 51 -1.94 -13.65 -7.63
N LEU A 52 -0.75 -13.91 -7.07
CA LEU A 52 0.45 -13.14 -7.39
C LEU A 52 0.81 -13.25 -8.87
N ASN A 53 0.76 -14.45 -9.44
CA ASN A 53 1.03 -14.66 -10.86
C ASN A 53 -0.01 -13.95 -11.73
N THR A 54 -1.29 -13.97 -11.33
CA THR A 54 -2.35 -13.22 -12.00
C THR A 54 -2.08 -11.71 -11.98
N LEU A 55 -1.72 -11.16 -10.82
CA LEU A 55 -1.41 -9.74 -10.68
C LEU A 55 -0.17 -9.35 -11.49
N GLU A 56 0.90 -10.13 -11.41
CA GLU A 56 2.14 -9.88 -12.16
C GLU A 56 1.88 -9.91 -13.67
N THR A 57 1.12 -10.88 -14.15
CA THR A 57 0.73 -10.96 -15.57
C THR A 57 -0.06 -9.74 -16.01
N SER A 58 -1.03 -9.27 -15.19
CA SER A 58 -1.93 -8.18 -15.56
C SER A 58 -1.24 -6.82 -15.72
N VAL A 59 -0.11 -6.60 -15.03
CA VAL A 59 0.66 -5.35 -15.08
C VAL A 59 1.99 -5.44 -15.82
N SER A 60 2.41 -6.66 -16.20
CA SER A 60 3.71 -6.92 -16.84
C SER A 60 3.97 -6.09 -18.10
N SER A 61 2.94 -5.87 -18.92
CA SER A 61 3.03 -5.07 -20.15
C SER A 61 3.25 -3.57 -19.89
N TYR A 62 2.95 -3.09 -18.67
CA TYR A 62 3.07 -1.69 -18.30
C TYR A 62 4.35 -1.41 -17.51
N GLN A 63 4.71 -2.26 -16.54
CA GLN A 63 5.80 -1.98 -15.59
C GLN A 63 6.98 -2.95 -15.65
N GLY A 64 6.87 -4.05 -16.39
CA GLY A 64 7.86 -5.12 -16.39
C GLY A 64 7.71 -6.08 -15.21
N GLU A 65 8.84 -6.69 -14.82
CA GLU A 65 8.89 -7.71 -13.75
C GLU A 65 8.57 -7.09 -12.38
N MET A 66 7.79 -7.80 -11.57
CA MET A 66 7.44 -7.34 -10.24
C MET A 66 8.62 -7.52 -9.27
N PRO A 67 9.01 -6.47 -8.50
CA PRO A 67 10.10 -6.53 -7.52
C PRO A 67 9.89 -7.62 -6.46
N LEU A 68 10.97 -8.28 -6.05
CA LEU A 68 10.94 -9.37 -5.06
C LEU A 68 10.45 -8.89 -3.70
N ASP A 69 10.88 -7.71 -3.24
CA ASP A 69 10.41 -7.15 -1.98
C ASP A 69 8.90 -6.89 -1.99
N TYR A 70 8.37 -6.40 -3.12
CA TYR A 70 6.94 -6.21 -3.27
C TYR A 70 6.17 -7.53 -3.36
N LYS A 71 6.68 -8.55 -4.06
CA LYS A 71 6.12 -9.91 -4.03
C LYS A 71 6.03 -10.45 -2.60
N ASN A 72 7.09 -10.27 -1.82
CA ASN A 72 7.14 -10.73 -0.43
C ASN A 72 6.17 -9.96 0.48
N PHE A 73 5.97 -8.67 0.23
CA PHE A 73 4.94 -7.88 0.90
C PHE A 73 3.54 -8.40 0.55
N LEU A 74 3.26 -8.62 -0.74
CA LEU A 74 1.95 -9.06 -1.21
C LEU A 74 1.55 -10.45 -0.71
N LYS A 75 2.53 -11.34 -0.46
CA LYS A 75 2.31 -12.63 0.22
C LYS A 75 1.81 -12.48 1.66
N GLN A 76 2.18 -11.38 2.33
CA GLN A 76 1.75 -11.11 3.70
C GLN A 76 0.43 -10.36 3.72
N THR A 77 0.23 -9.43 2.80
CA THR A 77 -0.99 -8.63 2.71
C THR A 77 -1.30 -8.19 1.29
N ASN A 78 -2.55 -8.32 0.86
CA ASN A 78 -2.96 -7.89 -0.47
C ASN A 78 -3.16 -6.37 -0.52
N GLY A 79 -2.05 -5.62 -0.60
CA GLY A 79 -2.08 -4.17 -0.40
C GLY A 79 -2.34 -3.78 1.05
N ALA A 80 -2.16 -2.51 1.36
CA ALA A 80 -2.45 -1.97 2.69
C ALA A 80 -2.64 -0.45 2.65
N TYR A 81 -3.59 0.04 3.45
CA TYR A 81 -3.66 1.45 3.81
C TYR A 81 -3.04 1.62 5.20
N LEU A 82 -1.98 2.40 5.34
CA LEU A 82 -1.20 2.47 6.57
C LEU A 82 -1.16 3.90 7.11
N PHE A 83 -1.84 4.11 8.24
CA PHE A 83 -1.78 5.30 9.09
C PHE A 83 -2.14 6.62 8.39
N ASP A 84 -3.01 6.55 7.38
CA ASP A 84 -3.24 7.61 6.38
C ASP A 84 -2.02 7.99 5.53
N LEU A 85 -0.82 7.54 5.86
CA LEU A 85 0.45 7.96 5.26
C LEU A 85 0.67 7.38 3.87
N ILE A 86 0.30 6.12 3.65
CA ILE A 86 0.54 5.41 2.40
C ILE A 86 -0.57 4.41 2.10
N HIS A 87 -0.93 4.34 0.83
CA HIS A 87 -1.79 3.31 0.26
C HIS A 87 -0.96 2.46 -0.70
N ILE A 88 -0.62 1.25 -0.28
CA ILE A 88 0.10 0.26 -1.06
C ILE A 88 -0.92 -0.56 -1.83
N ALA A 89 -0.74 -0.63 -3.14
CA ALA A 89 -1.66 -1.31 -4.04
C ALA A 89 -1.57 -2.85 -3.91
N GLY A 90 -2.57 -3.52 -4.47
CA GLY A 90 -2.70 -4.97 -4.51
C GLY A 90 -3.55 -5.43 -5.69
N LEU A 91 -4.02 -6.67 -5.58
CA LEU A 91 -4.94 -7.30 -6.50
C LEU A 91 -6.39 -7.00 -6.14
N GLU A 92 -7.19 -6.65 -7.14
CA GLU A 92 -8.65 -6.60 -7.04
C GLU A 92 -9.23 -8.00 -6.80
N ARG A 93 -9.96 -8.17 -5.69
CA ARG A 93 -10.71 -9.41 -5.42
C ARG A 93 -12.18 -9.14 -5.72
N ASN A 94 -12.67 -9.67 -6.85
CA ASN A 94 -14.03 -9.47 -7.36
C ASN A 94 -15.13 -10.11 -6.48
N TYR A 95 -15.24 -9.72 -5.23
CA TYR A 95 -16.31 -10.16 -4.33
C TYR A 95 -17.65 -9.63 -4.83
N LYS A 96 -18.66 -10.51 -4.90
CA LYS A 96 -20.02 -10.12 -5.27
C LYS A 96 -20.80 -9.66 -4.05
N ASN A 97 -21.71 -8.71 -4.26
CA ASN A 97 -22.64 -8.20 -3.25
C ASN A 97 -21.92 -7.69 -1.99
N LEU A 98 -20.85 -6.90 -2.18
CA LEU A 98 -20.24 -6.18 -1.08
C LEU A 98 -21.22 -5.14 -0.55
N SER A 99 -21.22 -4.94 0.77
CA SER A 99 -21.79 -3.73 1.35
C SER A 99 -20.91 -2.53 1.03
N TYR A 100 -21.48 -1.32 1.04
CA TYR A 100 -20.72 -0.08 0.83
C TYR A 100 -19.47 0.01 1.73
N HIS A 101 -19.61 -0.37 3.01
CA HIS A 101 -18.51 -0.40 3.97
C HIS A 101 -17.42 -1.43 3.61
N GLU A 102 -17.76 -2.54 2.95
CA GLU A 102 -16.75 -3.50 2.47
C GLU A 102 -16.05 -2.96 1.21
N GLU A 103 -16.80 -2.32 0.30
CA GLU A 103 -16.24 -1.73 -0.93
C GLU A 103 -15.21 -0.64 -0.62
N THR A 104 -15.47 0.21 0.39
CA THR A 104 -14.54 1.28 0.79
C THR A 104 -13.24 0.79 1.43
N HIS A 105 -13.15 -0.51 1.73
CA HIS A 105 -11.97 -1.13 2.35
C HIS A 105 -11.32 -2.20 1.46
N GLU A 106 -11.71 -2.25 0.19
CA GLU A 106 -10.96 -2.98 -0.82
C GLU A 106 -9.56 -2.37 -1.01
N PRO A 107 -8.55 -3.18 -1.37
CA PRO A 107 -7.21 -2.66 -1.61
C PRO A 107 -7.19 -1.71 -2.80
N ARG A 108 -6.27 -0.75 -2.82
CA ARG A 108 -5.98 0.01 -4.04
C ARG A 108 -5.56 -0.94 -5.16
N TYR A 109 -6.23 -0.92 -6.30
CA TYR A 109 -5.86 -1.82 -7.39
C TYR A 109 -4.62 -1.33 -8.14
N LEU A 110 -3.63 -2.21 -8.29
CA LEU A 110 -2.37 -1.87 -8.93
C LEU A 110 -2.53 -1.48 -10.39
N ASN A 111 -3.37 -2.19 -11.15
CA ASN A 111 -3.68 -1.89 -12.55
C ASN A 111 -4.22 -0.45 -12.72
N GLU A 112 -5.10 0.00 -11.82
CA GLU A 112 -5.65 1.35 -11.86
C GLU A 112 -4.61 2.41 -11.50
N LEU A 113 -3.81 2.18 -10.47
CA LEU A 113 -2.69 3.07 -10.11
C LEU A 113 -1.77 3.27 -11.31
N VAL A 114 -1.35 2.17 -11.94
CA VAL A 114 -0.47 2.18 -13.11
C VAL A 114 -1.11 2.89 -14.29
N ARG A 115 -2.42 2.67 -14.52
CA ARG A 115 -3.17 3.38 -15.55
C ARG A 115 -3.14 4.88 -15.32
N ILE A 116 -3.38 5.35 -14.08
CA ILE A 116 -3.33 6.79 -13.75
C ILE A 116 -1.92 7.34 -14.02
N ILE A 117 -0.87 6.65 -13.56
CA ILE A 117 0.51 7.05 -13.83
C ILE A 117 0.78 7.13 -15.33
N SER A 118 0.30 6.17 -16.13
CA SER A 118 0.51 6.17 -17.59
C SER A 118 -0.09 7.38 -18.31
N LEU A 119 -1.12 8.01 -17.73
CA LEU A 119 -1.75 9.21 -18.27
C LEU A 119 -0.96 10.49 -17.96
N GLU A 120 -0.02 10.44 -17.01
CA GLU A 120 0.84 11.57 -16.71
C GLU A 120 1.87 11.82 -17.82
N LYS A 121 2.25 13.09 -18.02
CA LYS A 121 3.18 13.50 -19.08
C LYS A 121 4.50 12.72 -19.10
N LYS A 122 5.04 12.37 -17.92
CA LYS A 122 6.27 11.58 -17.78
C LYS A 122 6.02 10.10 -17.48
N GLY A 123 4.78 9.70 -17.27
CA GLY A 123 4.37 8.35 -16.89
C GLY A 123 4.92 7.26 -17.80
N PRO A 124 4.66 7.31 -19.12
CA PRO A 124 5.13 6.29 -20.07
C PRO A 124 6.64 6.10 -20.10
N THR A 125 7.41 7.15 -19.79
CA THR A 125 8.88 7.03 -19.66
C THR A 125 9.25 6.42 -18.32
N ARG A 126 8.63 6.88 -17.21
CA ARG A 126 8.92 6.39 -15.86
C ARG A 126 8.58 4.91 -15.68
N LEU A 127 7.49 4.44 -16.27
CA LEU A 127 7.07 3.04 -16.21
C LEU A 127 8.08 2.07 -16.86
N LYS A 128 9.03 2.57 -17.67
CA LYS A 128 10.13 1.75 -18.21
C LYS A 128 11.29 1.56 -17.24
N ASP A 129 11.43 2.48 -16.29
CA ASP A 129 12.57 2.56 -15.38
C ASP A 129 12.19 2.21 -13.93
N TYR A 130 10.91 2.32 -13.60
CA TYR A 130 10.40 2.18 -12.25
C TYR A 130 9.11 1.37 -12.19
N TYR A 131 8.95 0.62 -11.10
CA TYR A 131 7.76 -0.17 -10.81
C TYR A 131 6.94 0.52 -9.71
N PHE A 132 5.87 1.21 -10.08
CA PHE A 132 4.97 1.91 -9.15
C PHE A 132 4.09 0.93 -8.39
N PHE A 133 3.94 1.16 -7.09
CA PHE A 133 3.24 0.22 -6.20
C PHE A 133 2.38 0.88 -5.12
N GLY A 134 2.48 2.19 -4.92
CA GLY A 134 1.66 2.87 -3.91
C GLY A 134 1.61 4.38 -4.08
N GLU A 135 0.76 5.01 -3.28
CA GLU A 135 0.50 6.44 -3.29
C GLU A 135 0.32 6.99 -1.87
N SER A 136 0.46 8.29 -1.70
CA SER A 136 0.17 9.02 -0.47
C SER A 136 -0.70 10.22 -0.82
N PHE A 137 -1.97 10.20 -0.42
CA PHE A 137 -2.89 11.30 -0.67
C PHE A 137 -2.48 12.57 0.07
N ILE A 138 -1.99 12.43 1.31
CA ILE A 138 -1.56 13.57 2.14
C ILE A 138 -0.41 14.34 1.48
N ASN A 139 0.57 13.60 0.98
CA ASN A 139 1.77 14.21 0.42
C ASN A 139 1.59 14.54 -1.08
N GLY A 140 0.55 13.99 -1.72
CA GLY A 140 0.38 13.97 -3.17
C GLY A 140 1.62 13.38 -3.84
N THR A 141 1.98 12.17 -3.41
CA THR A 141 3.17 11.45 -3.86
C THR A 141 2.84 10.02 -4.27
N VAL A 142 3.69 9.46 -5.11
CA VAL A 142 3.61 8.06 -5.56
C VAL A 142 4.95 7.37 -5.34
N PHE A 143 4.91 6.08 -5.04
CA PHE A 143 6.08 5.28 -4.70
C PHE A 143 6.34 4.25 -5.78
N ALA A 144 7.61 4.09 -6.13
CA ALA A 144 8.04 3.10 -7.10
C ALA A 144 9.37 2.46 -6.72
N PHE A 145 9.59 1.23 -7.14
CA PHE A 145 10.90 0.59 -7.08
C PHE A 145 11.74 1.01 -8.29
N ASP A 146 13.04 1.18 -8.08
CA ASP A 146 14.00 1.18 -9.19
C ASP A 146 14.52 -0.24 -9.48
N LYS A 147 15.48 -0.35 -10.41
CA LYS A 147 16.07 -1.63 -10.84
C LYS A 147 16.92 -2.31 -9.76
N GLU A 148 17.32 -1.59 -8.71
CA GLU A 148 18.06 -2.10 -7.56
C GLU A 148 17.13 -2.43 -6.38
N GLU A 149 15.80 -2.38 -6.60
CA GLU A 149 14.74 -2.50 -5.59
C GLU A 149 14.81 -1.44 -4.49
N LYS A 150 15.42 -0.28 -4.76
CA LYS A 150 15.27 0.89 -3.89
C LYS A 150 13.90 1.50 -4.10
N VAL A 151 13.32 2.03 -3.03
CA VAL A 151 12.04 2.73 -3.14
C VAL A 151 12.28 4.21 -3.38
N ILE A 152 11.67 4.75 -4.43
CA ILE A 152 11.71 6.15 -4.79
C ILE A 152 10.33 6.75 -4.56
N GLU A 153 10.28 7.87 -3.86
CA GLU A 153 9.08 8.70 -3.79
C GLU A 153 9.13 9.78 -4.86
N PHE A 154 8.05 9.92 -5.62
CA PHE A 154 7.87 10.92 -6.65
C PHE A 154 6.73 11.86 -6.29
N LYS A 155 6.85 13.13 -6.68
CA LYS A 155 5.72 14.05 -6.68
C LYS A 155 4.75 13.65 -7.79
N GLU A 156 3.48 13.42 -7.43
CA GLU A 156 2.40 13.11 -8.38
C GLU A 156 2.27 14.20 -9.47
N GLY A 157 1.88 13.80 -10.68
CA GLY A 157 1.76 14.66 -11.87
C GLY A 157 3.08 15.05 -12.55
N SER A 158 4.10 15.42 -11.76
CA SER A 158 5.41 15.84 -12.29
C SER A 158 6.45 14.72 -12.40
N LEU A 159 6.24 13.65 -11.63
CA LEU A 159 7.15 12.53 -11.37
C LEU A 159 8.59 13.00 -11.12
N ARG A 160 8.73 14.09 -10.37
CA ARG A 160 10.01 14.55 -9.84
C ARG A 160 10.31 13.76 -8.58
N LYS A 161 11.50 13.15 -8.53
CA LYS A 161 12.00 12.43 -7.34
C LYS A 161 12.05 13.39 -6.14
N ILE A 162 11.53 12.95 -5.01
CA ILE A 162 11.53 13.67 -3.73
C ILE A 162 12.60 13.09 -2.82
N ARG A 163 12.52 11.77 -2.55
CA ARG A 163 13.45 11.03 -1.70
C ARG A 163 13.60 9.59 -2.17
N GLU A 164 14.56 8.90 -1.58
CA GLU A 164 14.90 7.50 -1.82
C GLU A 164 15.05 6.78 -0.48
N PHE A 165 14.64 5.52 -0.47
CA PHE A 165 14.81 4.58 0.63
C PHE A 165 15.60 3.38 0.10
N ASN A 166 16.40 2.77 0.97
CA ASN A 166 17.25 1.64 0.59
C ASN A 166 16.44 0.43 0.07
N ASN A 167 15.21 0.25 0.56
CA ASN A 167 14.29 -0.83 0.18
C ASN A 167 12.89 -0.55 0.76
N LEU A 168 11.96 -1.49 0.56
CA LEU A 168 10.59 -1.39 1.10
C LEU A 168 10.55 -1.43 2.63
N ASP A 169 11.39 -2.24 3.27
CA ASP A 169 11.42 -2.36 4.73
C ASP A 169 11.78 -1.02 5.39
N ALA A 170 12.77 -0.29 4.83
CA ALA A 170 13.17 1.04 5.30
C ALA A 170 12.04 2.08 5.16
N LEU A 171 11.25 2.03 4.07
CA LEU A 171 10.05 2.85 3.94
C LEU A 171 9.04 2.51 5.04
N LEU A 172 8.73 1.22 5.20
CA LEU A 172 7.73 0.73 6.14
C LEU A 172 8.12 1.07 7.58
N GLU A 173 9.38 0.91 7.98
CA GLU A 173 9.87 1.31 9.30
C GLU A 173 9.58 2.78 9.59
N GLN A 174 9.82 3.68 8.62
CA GLN A 174 9.50 5.09 8.79
C GLN A 174 7.97 5.31 8.89
N VAL A 175 7.19 4.65 8.04
CA VAL A 175 5.71 4.73 8.07
C VAL A 175 5.15 4.27 9.41
N PHE A 176 5.60 3.11 9.93
CA PHE A 176 5.16 2.57 11.22
C PHE A 176 5.58 3.47 12.38
N LYS A 177 6.80 4.02 12.36
CA LYS A 177 7.26 4.94 13.39
C LYS A 177 6.37 6.18 13.48
N VAL A 178 6.14 6.85 12.34
CA VAL A 178 5.29 8.05 12.29
C VAL A 178 3.84 7.72 12.62
N GLY A 179 3.31 6.65 12.05
CA GLY A 179 1.94 6.21 12.26
C GLY A 179 1.62 5.82 13.71
N GLN A 180 2.55 5.16 14.39
CA GLN A 180 2.41 4.87 15.81
C GLN A 180 2.37 6.15 16.66
N ASP A 181 3.20 7.13 16.34
CA ASP A 181 3.19 8.42 17.03
C ASP A 181 1.89 9.19 16.75
N HIS A 182 1.36 9.14 15.52
CA HIS A 182 0.05 9.73 15.19
C HIS A 182 -1.06 9.10 16.02
N TYR A 183 -1.11 7.77 16.06
CA TYR A 183 -2.13 7.05 16.81
C TYR A 183 -2.08 7.35 18.32
N LYS A 184 -0.89 7.33 18.92
CA LYS A 184 -0.69 7.65 20.36
C LYS A 184 -1.16 9.06 20.72
N ASN A 185 -0.97 10.02 19.81
CA ASN A 185 -1.34 11.42 20.02
C ASN A 185 -2.72 11.78 19.46
N ARG A 186 -3.48 10.79 18.96
CA ARG A 186 -4.80 10.97 18.30
C ARG A 186 -4.75 12.00 17.15
N MET A 187 -3.63 12.03 16.41
CA MET A 187 -3.44 12.87 15.24
C MET A 187 -3.92 12.13 13.98
N PHE A 188 -5.23 12.07 13.79
CA PHE A 188 -5.83 11.50 12.59
C PHE A 188 -5.99 12.57 11.52
N ILE A 189 -5.84 12.19 10.26
CA ILE A 189 -6.02 13.11 9.15
C ILE A 189 -7.46 13.01 8.67
N ASP A 190 -8.09 14.18 8.61
CA ASP A 190 -9.43 14.38 8.07
C ASP A 190 -9.33 14.86 6.62
N PHE A 191 -10.10 14.24 5.73
CA PHE A 191 -10.17 14.54 4.31
C PHE A 191 -11.51 15.21 3.91
N SER A 192 -12.28 15.69 4.90
CA SER A 192 -13.55 16.43 4.72
C SER A 192 -13.46 17.63 3.78
#